data_AF-A0ABD7HIY8-F1
#
_entry.id   AF-A0ABD7HIY8-F1
#
_cell.length_a   1.000
_cell.length_b   1.000
_cell.length_c   1.000
_cell.angle_alpha   90.00
_cell.angle_beta   90.00
_cell.angle_gamma   90.00
#
_symmetry.space_group_name_H-M   'P 1'
#
loop_
_entity.id
_entity.type
_entity.pdbx_description
1 polymer ?
#
loop_
_entity_poly.entity_id
_entity_poly.type
_entity_poly.pdbx_seq_one_letter_code
_entity_poly.pdbx_strand_id
1 'polypeptide(L)'
;MSTVHGVIVTDRPERYAKQLAQHWAAKSTVTELENHAVQIEMGPGAVTVLRPKPGELHVEASSPEFGDVVKRHLERFGTRDELTLTWIGD
;
A
#
# COMPACT_ATOMS: atom_id res chain seq x y z
N MET A 1 -9.89 -14.18 7.02
CA MET A 1 -9.34 -12.89 6.58
C MET A 1 -9.44 -12.90 5.07
N SER A 2 -10.31 -12.05 4.52
CA SER A 2 -10.45 -11.92 3.07
C SER A 2 -9.48 -10.83 2.64
N THR A 3 -8.34 -11.24 2.10
CA THR A 3 -7.38 -10.29 1.53
C THR A 3 -8.02 -9.54 0.37
N VAL A 4 -7.83 -8.23 0.31
CA VAL A 4 -8.29 -7.39 -0.79
C VAL A 4 -7.10 -6.89 -1.61
N HIS A 5 -7.30 -6.75 -2.92
CA HIS A 5 -6.28 -6.29 -3.85
C HIS A 5 -6.76 -5.01 -4.54
N GLY A 6 -5.86 -4.07 -4.74
CA GLY A 6 -6.15 -2.82 -5.42
C GLY A 6 -4.97 -2.30 -6.20
N VAL A 7 -5.24 -1.34 -7.06
CA VAL A 7 -4.24 -0.71 -7.94
C VAL A 7 -4.38 0.80 -7.87
N ILE A 8 -3.23 1.46 -7.85
CA ILE A 8 -3.07 2.89 -8.07
C ILE A 8 -2.31 3.07 -9.38
N VAL A 9 -2.87 3.83 -10.31
CA VAL A 9 -2.15 4.25 -11.53
C VAL A 9 -1.27 5.45 -11.17
N THR A 10 0.05 5.32 -11.34
CA THR A 10 1.02 6.36 -11.01
C THR A 10 2.37 6.13 -11.66
N ASP A 11 3.04 7.20 -12.09
CA ASP A 11 4.42 7.13 -12.61
C ASP A 11 5.48 7.01 -11.51
N ARG A 12 5.08 7.02 -10.22
CA ARG A 12 6.02 7.02 -9.08
C ARG A 12 5.67 5.97 -8.01
N PRO A 13 5.46 4.70 -8.37
CA PRO A 13 4.94 3.69 -7.44
C PRO A 13 5.90 3.40 -6.28
N GLU A 14 7.22 3.37 -6.51
CA GLU A 14 8.23 3.15 -5.47
C GLU A 14 8.26 4.30 -4.46
N ARG A 15 8.00 5.53 -4.92
CA ARG A 15 7.94 6.70 -4.04
C ARG A 15 6.82 6.55 -3.04
N TYR A 16 5.63 6.15 -3.48
CA TYR A 16 4.47 6.00 -2.62
C TYR A 16 4.58 4.80 -1.68
N ALA A 17 5.14 3.69 -2.16
CA ALA A 17 5.45 2.53 -1.32
C ALA A 17 6.40 2.91 -0.17
N LYS A 18 7.49 3.62 -0.49
CA LYS A 18 8.47 4.09 0.51
C LYS A 18 7.89 5.10 1.48
N GLN A 19 7.04 6.02 1.02
CA GLN A 19 6.40 7.01 1.92
C GLN A 19 5.51 6.35 2.96
N LEU A 20 4.70 5.36 2.58
CA LEU A 20 3.88 4.62 3.54
C LEU A 20 4.76 3.83 4.52
N ALA A 21 5.77 3.13 4.01
CA ALA A 21 6.72 2.38 4.82
C ALA A 21 7.41 3.26 5.87
N GLN A 22 7.94 4.42 5.46
CA GLN A 22 8.60 5.37 6.36
C GLN A 22 7.63 5.99 7.37
N HIS A 23 6.40 6.28 6.96
CA HIS A 23 5.39 6.85 7.84
C HIS A 23 5.00 5.90 8.98
N TRP A 24 4.95 4.59 8.70
CA TRP A 24 4.53 3.58 9.68
C TRP A 24 5.69 2.89 10.40
N ALA A 25 6.93 3.02 9.92
CA ALA A 25 8.11 2.34 10.46
C ALA A 25 8.29 2.43 11.99
N ALA A 26 7.88 3.54 12.62
CA ALA A 26 7.98 3.69 14.07
C ALA A 26 7.02 2.80 14.88
N LYS A 27 5.99 2.23 14.25
CA LYS A 27 4.90 1.46 14.89
C LYS A 27 4.63 0.11 14.22
N SER A 28 5.47 -0.28 13.26
CA SER A 28 5.25 -1.46 12.43
C SER A 28 6.54 -2.19 12.13
N THR A 29 6.45 -3.47 11.79
CA THR A 29 7.54 -4.18 11.12
C THR A 29 7.46 -3.89 9.63
N VAL A 30 8.52 -3.32 9.06
CA VAL A 30 8.65 -3.10 7.61
C VAL A 30 9.69 -4.09 7.07
N THR A 31 9.30 -4.84 6.05
CA THR A 31 10.19 -5.80 5.37
C THR A 31 10.25 -5.46 3.89
N GLU A 32 11.45 -5.18 3.40
CA GLU A 32 11.70 -5.08 1.96
C GLU A 32 11.71 -6.49 1.37
N LEU A 33 10.96 -6.68 0.29
CA LEU A 33 10.86 -7.90 -0.48
C LEU A 33 11.55 -7.71 -1.83
N GLU A 34 11.54 -8.74 -2.67
CA GLU A 34 12.04 -8.65 -4.03
C GLU A 34 11.29 -7.60 -4.87
N ASN A 35 11.92 -7.10 -5.94
CA ASN A 35 11.35 -6.12 -6.87
C ASN A 35 10.88 -4.82 -6.19
N HIS A 36 11.56 -4.39 -5.13
CA HIS A 36 11.20 -3.20 -4.35
C HIS A 36 9.81 -3.26 -3.70
N ALA A 37 9.22 -4.44 -3.62
CA ALA A 37 8.00 -4.61 -2.85
C ALA A 37 8.28 -4.41 -1.36
N VAL A 38 7.28 -3.92 -0.63
CA VAL A 38 7.38 -3.68 0.80
C VAL A 38 6.19 -4.30 1.49
N GLN A 39 6.46 -5.11 2.50
CA GLN A 39 5.45 -5.60 3.43
C GLN A 39 5.50 -4.77 4.71
N ILE A 40 4.33 -4.33 5.18
CA ILE A 40 4.19 -3.60 6.43
C ILE A 40 3.21 -4.37 7.32
N GLU A 41 3.66 -4.75 8.50
CA GLU A 41 2.87 -5.42 9.53
C GLU A 41 2.70 -4.47 10.73
N MET A 42 1.47 -3.98 10.91
CA MET A 42 1.08 -3.13 12.04
C MET A 42 0.73 -3.94 13.30
N GLY A 43 0.42 -5.22 13.13
CA GLY A 43 0.00 -6.14 14.18
C GLY A 43 -0.79 -7.33 13.63
N PRO A 44 -1.29 -8.21 14.50
CA PRO A 44 -2.05 -9.40 14.09
C PRO A 44 -3.25 -9.03 13.22
N GLY A 45 -3.25 -9.46 11.96
CA GLY A 45 -4.34 -9.17 11.02
C GLY A 45 -4.33 -7.79 10.36
N ALA A 46 -3.25 -7.03 10.53
CA ALA A 46 -3.07 -5.72 9.92
C ALA A 46 -1.75 -5.70 9.11
N VAL A 47 -1.79 -6.43 8.00
CA VAL A 47 -0.69 -6.56 7.04
C VAL A 47 -1.09 -5.97 5.70
N THR A 48 -0.18 -5.22 5.09
CA THR A 48 -0.29 -4.76 3.69
C THR A 48 1.00 -5.04 2.93
N VAL A 49 0.86 -5.39 1.66
CA VAL A 49 2.00 -5.55 0.74
C VAL A 49 1.83 -4.57 -0.42
N LEU A 50 2.85 -3.74 -0.63
CA LEU A 50 2.92 -2.76 -1.70
C LEU A 50 3.91 -3.29 -2.74
N ARG A 51 3.46 -3.48 -3.98
CA ARG A 51 4.28 -4.00 -5.08
C ARG A 51 4.34 -2.97 -6.20
N PRO A 52 5.43 -2.18 -6.29
CA PRO A 52 5.65 -1.29 -7.40
C PRO A 52 5.75 -2.04 -8.73
N LYS A 53 5.14 -1.50 -9.77
CA LYS A 53 5.25 -1.95 -11.17
C LYS A 53 5.33 -0.73 -12.09
N PRO A 54 5.86 -0.84 -13.32
CA PRO A 54 5.86 0.29 -14.25
C PRO A 54 4.44 0.86 -14.44
N GLY A 55 4.24 2.13 -14.06
CA GLY A 55 2.96 2.85 -14.18
C GLY A 55 1.92 2.54 -13.10
N GLU A 56 2.19 1.61 -12.17
CA GLU A 56 1.19 1.15 -11.20
C GLU A 56 1.78 0.78 -9.84
N LEU A 57 1.05 1.05 -8.76
CA LEU A 57 1.31 0.47 -7.45
C LEU A 57 0.21 -0.52 -7.10
N HIS A 58 0.59 -1.80 -7.00
CA HIS A 58 -0.32 -2.88 -6.59
C HIS A 58 -0.32 -2.93 -5.06
N VAL A 59 -1.51 -2.94 -4.47
CA VAL A 59 -1.71 -2.92 -3.02
C VAL A 59 -2.51 -4.13 -2.62
N GLU A 60 -1.99 -4.88 -1.66
CA GLU A 60 -2.68 -5.99 -1.01
C GLU A 60 -2.89 -5.63 0.46
N ALA A 61 -4.07 -5.88 1.00
CA ALA A 61 -4.36 -5.70 2.42
C ALA A 61 -5.09 -6.91 2.98
N SER A 62 -4.67 -7.33 4.17
CA SER A 62 -5.18 -8.52 4.89
C SER A 62 -6.67 -8.49 5.26
N SER A 63 -7.31 -7.31 5.23
CA SER A 63 -8.76 -7.16 5.36
C SER A 63 -9.26 -5.90 4.63
N PRO A 64 -10.56 -5.81 4.30
CA PRO A 64 -11.15 -4.59 3.75
C PRO A 64 -11.00 -3.37 4.66
N GLU A 65 -11.21 -3.54 5.97
CA GLU A 65 -11.13 -2.44 6.94
C GLU A 65 -9.71 -1.90 7.06
N PHE A 66 -8.71 -2.77 7.07
CA PHE A 66 -7.31 -2.34 7.03
C PHE A 66 -6.94 -1.73 5.68
N GLY A 67 -7.49 -2.27 4.59
CA GLY A 67 -7.40 -1.70 3.25
C GLY A 67 -7.83 -0.24 3.22
N ASP A 68 -8.98 0.11 3.81
CA ASP A 68 -9.46 1.51 3.84
C ASP A 68 -8.49 2.46 4.57
N VAL A 69 -7.81 1.98 5.62
CA VAL A 69 -6.76 2.74 6.30
C VAL A 69 -5.57 2.97 5.36
N VAL A 70 -5.11 1.93 4.67
CA VAL A 70 -4.03 2.01 3.68
C VAL A 70 -4.39 2.99 2.55
N LYS A 71 -5.59 2.84 1.99
CA LYS A 71 -6.15 3.73 0.95
C LYS A 71 -6.05 5.19 1.34
N ARG A 72 -6.62 5.54 2.49
CA ARG A 72 -6.64 6.94 2.97
C ARG A 72 -5.25 7.55 3.11
N HIS A 73 -4.25 6.77 3.52
CA HIS A 73 -2.88 7.28 3.65
C HIS A 73 -2.22 7.47 2.30
N LEU A 74 -2.35 6.51 1.39
CA LEU A 74 -1.79 6.61 0.04
C LEU A 74 -2.38 7.80 -0.72
N GLU A 75 -3.70 7.94 -0.74
CA GLU A 75 -4.38 9.07 -1.42
C GLU A 75 -3.97 10.41 -0.80
N ARG A 76 -3.78 10.47 0.53
CA ARG A 76 -3.30 11.67 1.21
C ARG A 76 -1.86 12.04 0.86
N PHE A 77 -0.99 11.06 0.64
CA PHE A 77 0.38 11.32 0.18
C PHE A 77 0.42 11.85 -1.25
N GLY A 78 -0.50 11.35 -2.08
CA GLY A 78 -0.62 11.71 -3.48
C GLY A 78 -1.68 12.77 -3.78
N THR A 79 -2.16 13.55 -2.82
CA THR A 79 -3.22 14.58 -3.04
C THR A 79 -2.93 15.50 -4.22
N ARG A 80 -1.65 15.87 -4.42
CA ARG A 80 -1.22 16.71 -5.56
C ARG A 80 -1.21 15.97 -6.90
N ASP A 81 -0.99 14.67 -6.87
CA ASP A 81 -0.96 13.81 -8.04
C ASP A 81 -2.33 13.12 -8.24
N GLU A 82 -3.38 13.55 -7.53
CA GLU A 82 -4.74 12.98 -7.55
C GLU A 82 -4.78 11.46 -7.39
N LEU A 83 -3.86 10.95 -6.58
CA LEU A 83 -3.64 9.52 -6.41
C LEU A 83 -4.87 8.85 -5.83
N THR A 84 -5.35 7.80 -6.50
CA THR A 84 -6.58 7.09 -6.14
C THR A 84 -6.32 5.58 -6.11
N LEU A 85 -6.69 4.92 -5.01
CA LEU A 85 -6.62 3.46 -4.90
C LEU A 85 -7.97 2.83 -5.26
N THR A 86 -7.94 2.01 -6.31
CA THR A 86 -9.11 1.27 -6.79
C THR A 86 -8.98 -0.20 -6.37
N TRP A 87 -9.90 -0.68 -5.54
CA TRP A 87 -9.99 -2.09 -5.19
C TRP A 87 -10.50 -2.89 -6.40
N ILE A 88 -9.82 -3.97 -6.72
CA ILE A 88 -10.25 -4.94 -7.72
C ILE A 88 -11.23 -5.86 -6.98
N GLY A 89 -12.50 -5.85 -7.41
CA GLY A 89 -13.46 -6.84 -6.95
C GLY A 89 -13.08 -8.24 -7.45
N ASP A 90 -13.42 -9.26 -6.67
CA ASP A 90 -13.44 -10.65 -7.16
C ASP A 90 -14.44 -10.80 -8.32
#